data_AF-A0A924JXU5-F1
#
_entry.id   AF-A0A924JXU5-F1
#
_cell.length_a   1.000
_cell.length_b   1.000
_cell.length_c   1.000
_cell.angle_alpha   90.00
_cell.angle_beta   90.00
_cell.angle_gamma   90.00
#
_symmetry.space_group_name_H-M   'P 1'
#
loop_
_entity.id
_entity.type
_entity.pdbx_description
1 polymer ?
#
loop_
_entity_poly.entity_id
_entity_poly.type
_entity_poly.pdbx_seq_one_letter_code
_entity_poly.pdbx_strand_id
1 'polypeptide(L)' 'MTVITTPASPITPRVYLSPLQLSVYLGVTIKTIYTWSSNGTAPRSSKIGRHIRYLLEDVDAWMDSKKSK' A
#
# COMPACT_ATOMS: atom_id res chain seq x y z
N MET A 1 43.11 -8.34 4.28
CA MET A 1 42.28 -7.20 4.72
C MET A 1 40.93 -7.35 4.03
N THR A 2 39.96 -7.99 4.68
CA THR A 2 38.64 -8.29 4.10
C THR A 2 37.67 -7.16 4.46
N VAL A 3 37.17 -6.46 3.44
CA VAL A 3 36.13 -5.43 3.62
C VAL A 3 34.77 -6.09 3.68
N ILE A 4 34.08 -5.95 4.82
CA ILE A 4 32.67 -6.30 4.97
C ILE A 4 31.82 -5.20 4.33
N THR A 5 31.55 -5.29 3.04
CA THR A 5 30.51 -4.46 2.42
C THR A 5 29.16 -5.09 2.78
N THR A 6 28.58 -4.67 3.91
CA THR A 6 27.14 -4.80 4.11
C THR A 6 26.46 -3.94 3.04
N PRO A 7 25.66 -4.49 2.11
CA PRO A 7 24.86 -3.65 1.25
C PRO A 7 23.85 -2.94 2.15
N ALA A 8 24.08 -1.66 2.40
CA ALA A 8 23.12 -0.81 3.09
C ALA A 8 21.82 -0.87 2.29
N SER A 9 20.82 -1.59 2.79
CA SER A 9 19.49 -1.60 2.19
C SER A 9 19.05 -0.15 2.04
N PRO A 10 18.59 0.26 0.84
CA PRO A 10 18.06 1.61 0.69
C PRO A 10 16.96 1.79 1.73
N ILE A 11 17.09 2.82 2.56
CA ILE A 11 16.03 3.26 3.46
C ILE A 11 14.93 3.88 2.59
N THR A 12 14.18 3.04 1.88
CA THR A 12 13.02 3.47 1.11
C THR A 12 12.00 4.00 2.11
N PRO A 13 11.64 5.30 2.03
CA PRO A 13 10.65 5.85 2.93
C PRO A 13 9.31 5.15 2.66
N ARG A 14 8.75 4.51 3.69
CA ARG A 14 7.44 3.86 3.59
C ARG A 14 6.34 4.91 3.51
N VAL A 15 5.74 5.04 2.33
CA VAL A 15 4.64 5.97 2.07
C VAL A 15 3.31 5.29 2.42
N TYR A 16 2.57 5.89 3.37
CA TYR A 16 1.27 5.41 3.79
C TYR A 16 0.14 6.32 3.30
N LEU A 17 -0.76 5.77 2.51
CA LEU A 17 -1.96 6.44 2.01
C LEU A 17 -3.13 6.27 3.00
N SER A 18 -3.88 7.35 3.21
CA SER A 18 -5.22 7.26 3.81
C SER A 18 -6.24 6.71 2.80
N PRO A 19 -7.46 6.30 3.22
CA PRO A 19 -8.50 5.86 2.29
C PRO A 19 -8.86 6.94 1.26
N LEU A 20 -8.83 8.21 1.66
CA LEU A 20 -9.06 9.35 0.77
C LEU A 20 -7.90 9.53 -0.24
N GLN A 21 -6.65 9.41 0.21
CA GLN A 21 -5.52 9.49 -0.71
C GLN A 21 -5.51 8.31 -1.68
N LEU A 22 -5.86 7.10 -1.21
CA LEU A 22 -5.99 5.93 -2.06
C LEU A 22 -7.10 6.10 -3.10
N SER A 23 -8.23 6.72 -2.72
CA SER A 23 -9.32 6.97 -3.66
C SER A 23 -8.89 7.93 -4.77
N VAL A 24 -8.16 9.00 -4.42
CA VAL A 24 -7.58 9.93 -5.40
C VAL A 24 -6.53 9.23 -6.27
N TYR A 25 -5.64 8.45 -5.67
CA TYR A 25 -4.56 7.73 -6.37
C TYR A 25 -5.10 6.74 -7.40
N LEU A 26 -6.12 5.96 -7.04
CA LEU A 26 -6.74 4.96 -7.92
C LEU A 26 -7.83 5.53 -8.83
N GLY A 27 -8.23 6.80 -8.66
CA GLY A 27 -9.32 7.41 -9.42
C GLY A 27 -10.70 6.82 -9.12
N VAL A 28 -10.91 6.30 -7.91
CA VAL A 28 -12.19 5.70 -7.48
C VAL A 28 -12.82 6.49 -6.34
N THR A 29 -14.09 6.25 -6.04
CA THR A 29 -14.74 6.93 -4.91
C THR A 29 -14.26 6.39 -3.56
N ILE A 30 -14.22 7.23 -2.53
CA ILE A 30 -13.87 6.78 -1.16
C ILE A 30 -14.85 5.71 -0.64
N LYS A 31 -16.12 5.75 -1.08
CA LYS A 31 -17.12 4.73 -0.76
C LYS A 31 -16.70 3.36 -1.29
N THR A 32 -16.18 3.31 -2.52
CA THR A 32 -15.63 2.09 -3.13
C THR A 32 -14.48 1.53 -2.30
N ILE A 33 -13.58 2.39 -1.81
CA ILE A 33 -12.47 1.97 -0.95
C ILE A 33 -12.99 1.33 0.34
N TYR A 34 -13.98 1.93 1.00
CA TYR A 34 -14.58 1.32 2.20
C TYR A 34 -15.28 0.00 1.89
N THR A 35 -16.01 -0.11 0.78
CA THR A 35 -16.63 -1.36 0.34
C THR A 35 -15.58 -2.45 0.14
N TRP A 36 -14.46 -2.13 -0.52
CA TRP A 36 -13.36 -3.09 -0.68
C TRP A 36 -12.70 -3.47 0.64
N SER A 37 -12.52 -2.51 1.55
CA SER A 37 -11.97 -2.77 2.87
C SER A 37 -12.85 -3.72 3.68
N SER A 38 -14.17 -3.56 3.62
CA SER A 38 -15.12 -4.45 4.29
C SER A 38 -15.21 -5.82 3.64
N ASN A 39 -15.11 -5.89 2.31
CA ASN A 39 -15.19 -7.14 1.55
C ASN A 39 -13.84 -7.89 1.49
N GLY A 40 -12.76 -7.33 2.03
CA GLY A 40 -11.41 -7.92 1.95
C GLY A 40 -10.82 -7.95 0.53
N THR A 41 -11.35 -7.16 -0.40
CA THR A 41 -10.88 -7.08 -1.80
C THR A 41 -9.92 -5.94 -2.06
N ALA A 42 -9.66 -5.11 -1.05
CA ALA A 42 -8.73 -3.98 -1.09
C ALA A 42 -7.25 -4.44 -1.08
N PRO A 43 -6.33 -3.56 -1.51
CA PRO A 43 -4.90 -3.73 -1.23
C PRO A 43 -4.65 -3.87 0.27
N ARG A 44 -3.51 -4.47 0.63
CA ARG A 44 -3.17 -4.77 2.03
C ARG A 44 -3.22 -3.50 2.87
N SER A 45 -4.06 -3.53 3.89
CA SER A 45 -4.30 -2.39 4.76
C SER A 45 -3.78 -2.66 6.16
N SER A 46 -3.11 -1.68 6.75
CA SER A 46 -2.67 -1.71 8.14
C SER A 46 -3.57 -0.82 8.98
N LYS A 47 -4.12 -1.39 10.06
CA LYS A 47 -4.95 -0.65 11.02
C LYS A 47 -4.04 0.00 12.06
N ILE A 48 -4.03 1.33 12.08
CA ILE A 48 -3.25 2.14 13.01
C ILE A 48 -4.26 2.90 13.88
N GLY A 49 -4.55 2.35 15.05
CA GLY A 49 -5.63 2.83 15.92
C GLY A 49 -6.99 2.77 15.22
N ARG A 50 -7.68 3.92 15.12
CA ARG A 50 -8.97 4.06 14.43
C ARG A 50 -8.82 4.24 12.91
N HIS A 51 -7.63 4.56 12.42
CA HIS A 51 -7.40 4.86 11.02
C HIS A 51 -6.85 3.63 10.28
N ILE A 52 -7.32 3.45 9.05
CA ILE A 52 -6.77 2.46 8.12
C ILE A 52 -5.77 3.20 7.23
N ARG A 53 -4.59 2.59 7.03
CA ARG A 53 -3.56 3.09 6.12
C ARG A 53 -3.15 1.99 5.15
N TYR A 54 -2.83 2.40 3.93
CA TYR A 54 -2.36 1.52 2.87
C TYR A 54 -0.92 1.86 2.57
N LEU A 55 -0.04 0.86 2.58
CA LEU A 55 1.34 1.06 2.14
C LEU A 55 1.33 1.15 0.61
N LEU A 56 1.95 2.18 0.05
CA LEU A 56 1.97 2.40 -1.40
C LEU A 56 2.51 1.15 -2.14
N GLU A 57 3.57 0.54 -1.61
CA GLU A 57 4.18 -0.68 -2.16
C GLU A 57 3.18 -1.85 -2.23
N ASP A 58 2.34 -2.04 -1.19
CA ASP A 58 1.31 -3.07 -1.17
C ASP A 58 0.17 -2.76 -2.17
N VAL A 59 -0.13 -1.47 -2.39
CA VAL A 59 -1.13 -1.02 -3.37
C VAL A 59 -0.63 -1.31 -4.78
N ASP A 60 0.63 -1.00 -5.09
CA ASP A 60 1.23 -1.28 -6.40
C ASP A 60 1.31 -2.79 -6.67
N ALA A 61 1.73 -3.59 -5.68
CA ALA A 61 1.75 -5.05 -5.80
C ALA A 61 0.34 -5.65 -6.04
N TRP A 62 -0.68 -5.10 -5.38
CA TRP A 62 -2.07 -5.50 -5.61
C TRP A 62 -2.56 -5.13 -7.02
N MET A 63 -2.20 -3.94 -7.51
CA MET A 63 -2.51 -3.51 -8.88
C MET A 63 -1.83 -4.41 -9.92
N ASP A 64 -0.59 -4.81 -9.68
CA ASP A 64 0.16 -5.72 -10.55
C ASP A 64 -0.49 -7.10 -10.62
N SER A 65 -0.85 -7.66 -9.46
CA SER A 65 -1.59 -8.93 -9.37
C SER A 65 -2.92 -8.90 -10.14
N LYS A 66 -3.59 -7.74 -10.22
CA LYS A 66 -4.83 -7.56 -10.98
C LYS A 66 -4.63 -7.43 -12.49
N LYS A 67 -3.47 -6.92 -12.94
CA LYS A 67 -3.13 -6.75 -14.37
C LYS A 67 -2.73 -8.07 -15.04
N SER A 68 -2.28 -9.07 -14.27
CA SER A 68 -1.83 -10.37 -14.78
C SER A 68 -2.98 -11.33 -15.17
N LYS A 69 -4.09 -10.84 -15.72
CA LYS A 69 -5.20 -11.66 -16.20
C LYS A 69 -5.54 -11.39 -17.65
#